data_AF-A0A2D7C098-F1
#
_entry.id   AF-A0A2D7C098-F1
#
_cell.length_a   1.000
_cell.length_b   1.000
_cell.length_c   1.000
_cell.angle_alpha   90.00
_cell.angle_beta   90.00
_cell.angle_gamma   90.00
#
_symmetry.space_group_name_H-M   'P 1'
#
loop_
_entity.id
_entity.type
_entity.pdbx_description
1 polymer ?
#
loop_
_entity_poly.entity_id
_entity_poly.type
_entity_poly.pdbx_seq_one_letter_code
_entity_poly.pdbx_strand_id
1 'polypeptide(L)'
;MMKHKNIRGKIIYKSNKSGKWEEFGREWWSISRHEDGQQTLRAHCEIEPGVVANRSVLRDVVYTFDKDFKPIDCFNRLHSNGKFLGSGWINFTNDIAECEAIGLNFGRISQKRILTEKALSLGAHPVSCDILHLTRFNHSLKQKIQPQKNVWMTSREHDGCSGPILETISFDIEYSGKKSITVPAGTFECNHYKFLLSDHPTEELWCTDDFLFIKISVGGYMAAEFDLVELEYD
;
A
#
# COMPACT_ATOMS: atom_id res chain seq x y z
N MET A 1 -16.67 -23.11 15.71
CA MET A 1 -15.90 -21.86 15.80
C MET A 1 -15.23 -21.63 14.46
N MET A 2 -15.32 -20.41 13.91
CA MET A 2 -14.60 -20.05 12.68
C MET A 2 -13.09 -20.01 12.98
N LYS A 3 -12.26 -20.71 12.20
CA LYS A 3 -10.80 -20.62 12.32
C LYS A 3 -10.29 -19.52 11.41
N HIS A 4 -10.18 -18.30 11.94
CA HIS A 4 -9.43 -17.23 11.27
C HIS A 4 -8.37 -16.71 12.24
N LYS A 5 -7.24 -16.27 11.70
CA LYS A 5 -6.21 -15.55 12.47
C LYS A 5 -6.34 -14.07 12.14
N ASN A 6 -6.41 -13.22 13.15
CA ASN A 6 -6.38 -11.77 12.95
C ASN A 6 -5.03 -11.22 13.39
N ILE A 7 -4.55 -10.25 12.63
CA ILE A 7 -3.38 -9.45 12.96
C ILE A 7 -3.85 -8.01 12.91
N ARG A 8 -3.50 -7.21 13.91
CA ARG A 8 -3.79 -5.77 13.92
C ARG A 8 -2.50 -4.99 14.12
N GLY A 9 -2.45 -3.78 13.59
CA GLY A 9 -1.35 -2.90 13.86
C GLY A 9 -1.67 -1.44 13.61
N LYS A 10 -0.70 -0.61 13.99
CA LYS A 10 -0.74 0.83 13.80
C LYS A 10 0.61 1.31 13.28
N ILE A 11 0.56 2.22 12.32
CA ILE A 11 1.71 2.84 11.69
C ILE A 11 1.66 4.35 11.96
N ILE A 12 2.79 4.94 12.31
CA ILE A 12 2.94 6.40 12.45
C ILE A 12 3.79 6.93 11.31
N TYR A 13 3.33 8.04 10.72
CA TYR A 13 4.02 8.71 9.62
C TYR A 13 4.67 9.96 10.19
N LYS A 14 5.98 10.07 10.03
CA LYS A 14 6.76 11.18 10.57
C LYS A 14 7.72 11.72 9.52
N SER A 15 7.99 13.01 9.54
CA SER A 15 8.92 13.66 8.63
C SER A 15 9.95 14.47 9.41
N ASN A 16 11.17 14.52 8.89
CA ASN A 16 12.25 15.36 9.40
C ASN A 16 12.50 16.60 8.52
N LYS A 17 11.56 16.96 7.65
CA LYS A 17 11.70 18.09 6.70
C LYS A 17 11.92 19.44 7.40
N SER A 18 11.38 19.63 8.60
CA SER A 18 11.58 20.82 9.43
C SER A 18 12.89 20.80 10.23
N GLY A 19 13.71 19.75 10.10
CA GLY A 19 14.90 19.51 10.93
C GLY A 19 14.59 18.86 12.29
N LYS A 20 13.32 18.54 12.55
CA LYS A 20 12.85 17.74 13.69
C LYS A 20 11.87 16.70 13.19
N TRP A 21 11.88 15.51 13.80
CA TRP A 21 10.87 14.48 13.55
C TRP A 21 9.50 14.91 14.09
N GLU A 22 8.55 15.07 13.19
CA GLU A 22 7.17 15.48 13.47
C GLU A 22 6.20 14.51 12.80
N GLU A 23 5.16 14.11 13.54
CA GLU A 23 4.10 13.27 13.00
C GLU A 23 3.25 14.08 12.02
N PHE A 24 2.95 13.48 10.87
CA PHE A 24 2.05 14.06 9.86
C PHE A 24 0.97 13.07 9.41
N GLY A 25 0.88 11.89 10.00
CA GLY A 25 -0.13 10.93 9.61
C GLY A 25 -0.03 9.60 10.34
N ARG A 26 -1.03 8.77 10.11
CA ARG A 26 -1.26 7.53 10.83
C ARG A 26 -2.00 6.53 9.97
N GLU A 27 -1.83 5.26 10.27
CA GLU A 27 -2.67 4.20 9.73
C GLU A 27 -2.96 3.15 10.78
N TRP A 28 -4.23 2.78 10.92
CA TRP A 28 -4.67 1.63 11.68
C TRP A 28 -5.10 0.56 10.71
N TRP A 29 -4.58 -0.66 10.88
CA TRP A 29 -4.87 -1.74 9.97
C TRP A 29 -5.17 -3.05 10.70
N SER A 30 -5.88 -3.93 10.00
CA SER A 30 -6.09 -5.31 10.42
C SER A 30 -6.09 -6.24 9.22
N ILE A 31 -5.59 -7.47 9.39
CA ILE A 31 -5.62 -8.53 8.40
C ILE A 31 -6.37 -9.72 9.00
N SER A 32 -7.41 -10.17 8.31
CA SER A 32 -8.06 -11.46 8.61
C SER A 32 -7.58 -12.50 7.61
N ARG A 33 -7.01 -13.61 8.10
CA ARG A 33 -6.59 -14.76 7.27
C ARG A 33 -7.66 -15.84 7.28
N HIS A 34 -8.12 -16.23 6.09
CA HIS A 34 -9.20 -17.20 5.88
C HIS A 34 -8.66 -18.62 5.65
N GLU A 35 -9.52 -19.64 5.81
CA GLU A 35 -9.12 -21.06 5.73
C GLU A 35 -8.60 -21.47 4.34
N ASP A 36 -9.07 -20.82 3.28
CA ASP A 36 -8.64 -21.05 1.90
C ASP A 36 -7.37 -20.27 1.52
N GLY A 37 -6.78 -19.55 2.48
CA GLY A 37 -5.57 -18.76 2.32
C GLY A 37 -5.80 -17.35 1.81
N GLN A 38 -7.05 -16.94 1.52
CA GLN A 38 -7.35 -15.54 1.25
C GLN A 38 -7.05 -14.68 2.49
N GLN A 39 -6.70 -13.43 2.26
CA GLN A 39 -6.48 -12.46 3.31
C GLN A 39 -7.24 -11.17 2.98
N THR A 40 -7.91 -10.61 3.98
CA THR A 40 -8.59 -9.31 3.85
C THR A 40 -7.91 -8.32 4.77
N LEU A 41 -7.24 -7.33 4.18
CA LEU A 41 -6.65 -6.18 4.86
C LEU A 41 -7.67 -5.04 4.92
N ARG A 42 -7.85 -4.44 6.10
CA ARG A 42 -8.68 -3.26 6.32
C ARG A 42 -7.82 -2.17 6.91
N ALA A 43 -7.84 -0.97 6.33
CA ALA A 43 -7.01 0.15 6.79
C ALA A 43 -7.81 1.45 6.87
N HIS A 44 -7.50 2.24 7.90
CA HIS A 44 -7.95 3.62 8.08
C HIS A 44 -6.71 4.51 8.18
N CYS A 45 -6.55 5.44 7.25
CA CYS A 45 -5.37 6.30 7.15
C CYS A 45 -5.75 7.78 7.31
N GLU A 46 -4.96 8.50 8.09
CA GLU A 46 -5.00 9.94 8.27
C GLU A 46 -3.69 10.56 7.77
N ILE A 47 -3.76 11.62 6.97
CA ILE A 47 -2.60 12.41 6.55
C ILE A 47 -2.92 13.89 6.77
N GLU A 48 -2.01 14.58 7.44
CA GLU A 48 -2.01 16.01 7.67
C GLU A 48 -1.38 16.78 6.50
N PRO A 49 -1.80 18.03 6.25
CA PRO A 49 -1.22 18.85 5.19
C PRO A 49 0.25 19.21 5.47
N GLY A 50 1.05 19.38 4.40
CA GLY A 50 2.36 20.04 4.42
C GLY A 50 3.57 19.14 4.15
N VAL A 51 3.45 17.83 4.36
CA VAL A 51 4.52 16.87 4.04
C VAL A 51 4.32 16.27 2.65
N VAL A 52 3.22 15.55 2.44
CA VAL A 52 2.92 14.86 1.17
C VAL A 52 2.23 15.80 0.19
N ALA A 53 1.22 16.54 0.68
CA ALA A 53 0.43 17.48 -0.12
C ALA A 53 -0.12 18.62 0.76
N ASN A 54 -0.61 19.68 0.13
CA ASN A 54 -1.22 20.83 0.82
C ASN A 54 -2.71 20.61 1.14
N ARG A 55 -3.06 19.43 1.68
CA ARG A 55 -4.42 19.05 2.08
C ARG A 55 -4.37 17.92 3.10
N SER A 56 -5.38 17.85 3.97
CA SER A 56 -5.59 16.64 4.76
C SER A 56 -6.28 15.55 3.94
N VAL A 57 -5.98 14.30 4.27
CA VAL A 57 -6.53 13.11 3.61
C VAL A 57 -7.01 12.14 4.67
N LEU A 58 -8.24 11.64 4.47
CA LEU A 58 -8.77 10.48 5.18
C LEU A 58 -9.05 9.39 4.16
N ARG A 59 -8.58 8.17 4.42
CA ARG A 59 -8.77 7.02 3.54
C ARG A 59 -9.22 5.81 4.33
N ASP A 60 -10.28 5.16 3.84
CA ASP A 60 -10.71 3.85 4.29
C ASP A 60 -10.53 2.83 3.17
N VAL A 61 -9.91 1.70 3.47
CA VAL A 61 -9.64 0.62 2.52
C VAL A 61 -10.10 -0.72 3.07
N VAL A 62 -10.70 -1.52 2.20
CA VAL A 62 -10.84 -2.98 2.37
C VAL A 62 -10.23 -3.62 1.14
N TYR A 63 -9.20 -4.45 1.29
CA TYR A 63 -8.46 -5.07 0.20
C TYR A 63 -8.31 -6.56 0.45
N THR A 64 -8.85 -7.38 -0.46
CA THR A 64 -8.72 -8.84 -0.42
C THR A 64 -7.73 -9.34 -1.46
N PHE A 65 -6.86 -10.26 -1.05
CA PHE A 65 -5.92 -10.95 -1.93
C PHE A 65 -5.87 -12.45 -1.63
N ASP A 66 -5.49 -13.24 -2.63
CA ASP A 66 -5.42 -14.69 -2.53
C ASP A 66 -4.18 -15.18 -1.76
N LYS A 67 -4.07 -16.50 -1.62
CA LYS A 67 -2.95 -17.17 -0.94
C LYS A 67 -1.56 -16.89 -1.58
N ASP A 68 -1.52 -16.45 -2.83
CA ASP A 68 -0.33 -16.09 -3.59
C ASP A 68 -0.17 -14.55 -3.70
N PHE A 69 -0.89 -13.82 -2.84
CA PHE A 69 -0.94 -12.36 -2.74
C PHE A 69 -1.43 -11.65 -4.01
N LYS A 70 -2.19 -12.33 -4.87
CA LYS A 70 -2.80 -11.72 -6.05
C LYS A 70 -4.08 -10.99 -5.64
N PRO A 71 -4.32 -9.77 -6.15
CA PRO A 71 -5.52 -9.00 -5.79
C PRO A 71 -6.79 -9.73 -6.23
N ILE A 72 -7.81 -9.71 -5.38
CA ILE A 72 -9.16 -10.19 -5.68
C ILE A 72 -10.09 -8.99 -5.83
N ASP A 73 -10.27 -8.22 -4.75
CA ASP A 73 -11.12 -7.03 -4.76
C ASP A 73 -10.58 -5.95 -3.83
N CYS A 74 -11.01 -4.71 -4.05
CA CYS A 74 -10.69 -3.61 -3.17
C CYS A 74 -11.81 -2.57 -3.14
N PHE A 75 -12.15 -2.07 -1.96
CA PHE A 75 -12.96 -0.88 -1.77
C PHE A 75 -12.09 0.26 -1.23
N ASN A 76 -12.24 1.44 -1.80
CA ASN A 76 -11.61 2.68 -1.33
C ASN A 76 -12.66 3.76 -1.08
N ARG A 77 -12.49 4.50 0.01
CA ARG A 77 -13.25 5.73 0.29
C ARG A 77 -12.30 6.84 0.73
N LEU A 78 -12.44 8.01 0.10
CA LEU A 78 -11.54 9.14 0.25
C LEU A 78 -12.29 10.39 0.68
N HIS A 79 -11.70 11.09 1.64
CA HIS A 79 -12.04 12.46 1.95
C HIS A 79 -10.78 13.32 1.85
N SER A 80 -10.93 14.52 1.31
CA SER A 80 -9.88 15.54 1.35
C SER A 80 -10.41 16.78 2.04
N ASN A 81 -9.61 17.35 2.95
CA ASN A 81 -9.99 18.51 3.75
C ASN A 81 -11.36 18.31 4.44
N GLY A 82 -11.59 17.10 4.98
CA GLY A 82 -12.84 16.72 5.65
C GLY A 82 -14.07 16.57 4.74
N LYS A 83 -13.91 16.66 3.41
CA LYS A 83 -15.01 16.54 2.45
C LYS A 83 -14.86 15.29 1.61
N PHE A 84 -15.99 14.66 1.28
CA PHE A 84 -16.02 13.50 0.38
C PHE A 84 -15.32 13.86 -0.94
N LEU A 85 -14.35 13.04 -1.32
CA LEU A 85 -13.61 13.16 -2.57
C LEU A 85 -14.02 12.08 -3.57
N GLY A 86 -14.16 10.84 -3.10
CA GLY A 86 -14.56 9.72 -3.94
C GLY A 86 -14.67 8.40 -3.21
N SER A 87 -15.35 7.44 -3.83
CA SER A 87 -15.38 6.05 -3.39
C SER A 87 -15.55 5.11 -4.56
N GLY A 88 -14.98 3.91 -4.47
CA GLY A 88 -15.00 2.97 -5.58
C GLY A 88 -14.69 1.55 -5.16
N TRP A 89 -15.24 0.63 -5.94
CA TRP A 89 -15.02 -0.80 -5.84
C TRP A 89 -14.24 -1.26 -7.06
N ILE A 90 -13.22 -2.08 -6.81
CA ILE A 90 -12.32 -2.66 -7.79
C ILE A 90 -12.40 -4.16 -7.65
N ASN A 91 -12.40 -4.85 -8.79
CA ASN A 91 -12.41 -6.30 -8.85
C ASN A 91 -11.46 -6.83 -9.92
N PHE A 92 -10.82 -7.94 -9.60
CA PHE A 92 -9.88 -8.64 -10.46
C PHE A 92 -10.36 -10.08 -10.67
N THR A 93 -10.40 -10.47 -11.92
CA THR A 93 -10.58 -11.85 -12.35
C THR A 93 -9.32 -12.30 -13.11
N ASN A 94 -9.36 -13.48 -13.73
CA ASN A 94 -8.25 -13.94 -14.54
C ASN A 94 -8.08 -13.12 -15.83
N ASP A 95 -9.16 -12.51 -16.32
CA ASP A 95 -9.28 -11.91 -17.65
C ASP A 95 -9.75 -10.46 -17.64
N ILE A 96 -10.20 -9.95 -16.49
CA ILE A 96 -10.74 -8.59 -16.35
C ILE A 96 -10.22 -7.92 -15.07
N ALA A 97 -9.83 -6.66 -15.20
CA ALA A 97 -9.76 -5.72 -14.09
C ALA A 97 -10.82 -4.65 -14.27
N GLU A 98 -11.65 -4.43 -13.26
CA GLU A 98 -12.78 -3.49 -13.32
C GLU A 98 -12.83 -2.55 -12.12
N CYS A 99 -13.45 -1.39 -12.32
CA CYS A 99 -13.63 -0.37 -11.30
C CYS A 99 -14.96 0.34 -11.50
N GLU A 100 -15.80 0.34 -10.47
CA GLU A 100 -17.02 1.13 -10.37
C GLU A 100 -16.79 2.19 -9.30
N ALA A 101 -16.78 3.46 -9.69
CA ALA A 101 -16.45 4.54 -8.77
C ALA A 101 -17.33 5.78 -8.96
N ILE A 102 -17.42 6.57 -7.90
CA ILE A 102 -17.97 7.93 -7.91
C ILE A 102 -16.98 8.88 -7.24
N GLY A 103 -16.69 9.99 -7.90
CA GLY A 103 -15.78 11.02 -7.39
C GLY A 103 -16.29 12.42 -7.68
N LEU A 104 -15.89 13.37 -6.83
CA LEU A 104 -16.26 14.77 -6.95
C LEU A 104 -15.80 15.38 -8.29
N ASN A 105 -14.63 14.95 -8.77
CA ASN A 105 -13.98 15.54 -9.95
C ASN A 105 -14.33 14.84 -11.27
N PHE A 106 -14.91 13.64 -11.23
CA PHE A 106 -15.15 12.82 -12.42
C PHE A 106 -16.55 12.20 -12.48
N GLY A 107 -17.42 12.46 -11.50
CA GLY A 107 -18.76 11.88 -11.45
C GLY A 107 -18.72 10.36 -11.25
N ARG A 108 -19.70 9.65 -11.81
CA ARG A 108 -19.73 8.17 -11.81
C ARG A 108 -18.97 7.63 -13.00
N ILE A 109 -18.12 6.63 -12.77
CA ILE A 109 -17.37 5.93 -13.82
C ILE A 109 -17.52 4.42 -13.68
N SER A 110 -17.43 3.75 -14.82
CA SER A 110 -17.29 2.30 -14.96
C SER A 110 -16.08 2.06 -15.85
N GLN A 111 -15.06 1.38 -15.33
CA GLN A 111 -13.84 1.02 -16.07
C GLN A 111 -13.78 -0.50 -16.16
N LYS A 112 -13.44 -0.98 -17.36
CA LYS A 112 -13.19 -2.40 -17.61
C LYS A 112 -11.97 -2.54 -18.52
N ARG A 113 -11.00 -3.36 -18.10
CA ARG A 113 -9.78 -3.64 -18.86
C ARG A 113 -9.63 -5.15 -19.02
N ILE A 114 -9.45 -5.59 -20.26
CA ILE A 114 -9.14 -7.00 -20.55
C ILE A 114 -7.68 -7.26 -20.20
N LEU A 115 -7.45 -8.35 -19.49
CA LEU A 115 -6.16 -8.79 -19.01
C LEU A 115 -5.62 -9.89 -19.92
N THR A 116 -4.39 -9.71 -20.41
CA THR A 116 -3.62 -10.77 -21.07
C THR A 116 -2.85 -11.63 -20.07
N GLU A 117 -2.70 -11.14 -18.85
CA GLU A 117 -2.03 -11.78 -17.72
C GLU A 117 -2.73 -11.37 -16.41
N LYS A 118 -2.72 -12.25 -15.41
CA LYS A 118 -3.36 -11.93 -14.12
C LYS A 118 -2.71 -10.70 -13.49
N ALA A 119 -3.52 -9.87 -12.85
CA ALA A 119 -3.01 -8.79 -12.02
C ALA A 119 -2.11 -9.36 -10.91
N LEU A 120 -0.92 -8.80 -10.75
CA LEU A 120 0.07 -9.32 -9.80
C LEU A 120 0.02 -8.64 -8.43
N SER A 121 -0.48 -7.40 -8.37
CA SER A 121 -0.55 -6.57 -7.16
C SER A 121 -1.44 -5.36 -7.40
N LEU A 122 -2.00 -4.78 -6.33
CA LEU A 122 -2.72 -3.50 -6.33
C LEU A 122 -2.15 -2.57 -5.25
N GLY A 123 -1.85 -1.34 -5.62
CA GLY A 123 -1.50 -0.24 -4.70
C GLY A 123 -2.74 0.52 -4.31
N ALA A 124 -3.26 0.22 -3.12
CA ALA A 124 -4.47 0.81 -2.59
C ALA A 124 -4.25 2.13 -1.82
N HIS A 125 -2.98 2.52 -1.58
CA HIS A 125 -2.52 3.74 -0.88
C HIS A 125 -2.62 3.77 0.67
N PRO A 126 -2.92 2.66 1.37
CA PRO A 126 -2.32 2.41 2.68
C PRO A 126 -0.90 1.86 2.53
N VAL A 127 0.02 2.30 3.38
CA VAL A 127 1.42 1.83 3.29
C VAL A 127 1.56 0.35 3.65
N SER A 128 0.64 -0.19 4.47
CA SER A 128 0.55 -1.65 4.68
C SER A 128 0.12 -2.42 3.43
N CYS A 129 -0.61 -1.79 2.50
CA CYS A 129 -0.96 -2.38 1.21
C CYS A 129 0.18 -2.28 0.21
N ASP A 130 0.94 -1.18 0.21
CA ASP A 130 2.00 -0.94 -0.78
C ASP A 130 3.12 -2.00 -0.68
N ILE A 131 3.33 -2.54 0.52
CA ILE A 131 4.27 -3.65 0.76
C ILE A 131 3.93 -4.89 -0.08
N LEU A 132 2.66 -5.07 -0.48
CA LEU A 132 2.22 -6.23 -1.27
C LEU A 132 2.73 -6.18 -2.71
N HIS A 133 3.21 -5.03 -3.20
CA HIS A 133 3.93 -4.97 -4.48
C HIS A 133 5.23 -5.78 -4.46
N LEU A 134 5.84 -5.98 -3.29
CA LEU A 134 7.08 -6.73 -3.14
C LEU A 134 6.91 -8.22 -3.44
N THR A 135 5.68 -8.74 -3.39
CA THR A 135 5.33 -10.12 -3.77
C THR A 135 5.63 -10.43 -5.24
N ARG A 136 5.84 -9.39 -6.05
CA ARG A 136 6.22 -9.50 -7.46
C ARG A 136 7.70 -9.79 -7.66
N PHE A 137 8.55 -9.55 -6.65
CA PHE A 137 9.98 -9.78 -6.77
C PHE A 137 10.28 -11.29 -6.77
N ASN A 138 10.91 -11.77 -7.84
CA ASN A 138 11.25 -13.18 -7.97
C ASN A 138 12.65 -13.47 -7.41
N HIS A 139 12.73 -13.99 -6.20
CA HIS A 139 13.97 -14.37 -5.51
C HIS A 139 14.73 -15.53 -6.17
N SER A 140 14.14 -16.27 -7.11
CA SER A 140 14.85 -17.32 -7.85
C SER A 140 15.77 -16.75 -8.94
N LEU A 141 15.58 -15.49 -9.31
CA LEU A 141 16.42 -14.82 -10.30
C LEU A 141 17.66 -14.22 -9.64
N LYS A 142 18.80 -14.24 -10.35
CA LYS A 142 20.05 -13.62 -9.87
C LYS A 142 20.02 -12.07 -9.91
N GLN A 143 18.99 -11.49 -10.52
CA GLN A 143 18.85 -10.06 -10.72
C GLN A 143 18.44 -9.38 -9.42
N LYS A 144 19.26 -8.44 -8.94
CA LYS A 144 18.93 -7.63 -7.75
C LYS A 144 17.87 -6.58 -8.02
N ILE A 145 17.79 -6.08 -9.25
CA ILE A 145 16.81 -5.09 -9.70
C ILE A 145 15.90 -5.78 -10.73
N GLN A 146 14.59 -5.71 -10.52
CA GLN A 146 13.59 -6.34 -11.37
C GLN A 146 12.54 -5.31 -11.80
N PRO A 147 12.45 -5.01 -13.11
CA PRO A 147 11.45 -4.09 -13.63
C PRO A 147 10.02 -4.61 -13.45
N GLN A 148 9.14 -3.78 -12.93
CA GLN A 148 7.72 -4.08 -12.76
C GLN A 148 6.89 -3.25 -13.72
N LYS A 149 6.12 -3.94 -14.57
CA LYS A 149 5.16 -3.33 -15.49
C LYS A 149 3.74 -3.64 -15.05
N ASN A 150 2.77 -2.85 -15.50
CA ASN A 150 1.36 -3.08 -15.22
C ASN A 150 1.09 -3.19 -13.70
N VAL A 151 1.72 -2.32 -12.90
CA VAL A 151 1.44 -2.27 -11.46
C VAL A 151 0.16 -1.48 -11.26
N TRP A 152 -0.90 -2.16 -10.79
CA TRP A 152 -2.21 -1.56 -10.62
C TRP A 152 -2.23 -0.60 -9.44
N MET A 153 -2.88 0.54 -9.63
CA MET A 153 -3.04 1.57 -8.60
C MET A 153 -4.49 2.06 -8.57
N THR A 154 -4.94 2.48 -7.40
CA THR A 154 -6.24 3.15 -7.21
C THR A 154 -6.17 4.67 -7.35
N SER A 155 -4.96 5.22 -7.41
CA SER A 155 -4.64 6.63 -7.62
C SER A 155 -3.22 6.76 -8.16
N ARG A 156 -2.94 7.83 -8.93
CA ARG A 156 -1.57 8.20 -9.34
C ARG A 156 -0.92 9.24 -8.44
N GLU A 157 -1.70 10.06 -7.75
CA GLU A 157 -1.14 11.04 -6.83
C GLU A 157 -0.48 10.36 -5.64
N HIS A 158 0.62 10.92 -5.13
CA HIS A 158 1.41 10.37 -4.03
C HIS A 158 0.67 10.35 -2.69
N ASP A 159 -0.28 11.26 -2.48
CA ASP A 159 -1.21 11.24 -1.34
C ASP A 159 -2.45 10.34 -1.61
N GLY A 160 -2.49 9.71 -2.78
CA GLY A 160 -3.54 8.82 -3.23
C GLY A 160 -4.85 9.52 -3.59
N CYS A 161 -4.87 10.84 -3.77
CA CYS A 161 -6.09 11.63 -3.91
C CYS A 161 -6.60 11.86 -5.35
N SER A 162 -6.04 11.25 -6.40
CA SER A 162 -6.64 11.34 -7.74
C SER A 162 -7.74 10.31 -7.99
N GLY A 163 -7.94 9.37 -7.05
CA GLY A 163 -8.82 8.22 -7.19
C GLY A 163 -10.16 8.30 -6.43
N PRO A 164 -10.85 7.15 -6.27
CA PRO A 164 -10.45 5.84 -6.78
C PRO A 164 -10.70 5.71 -8.29
N ILE A 165 -9.61 5.55 -9.05
CA ILE A 165 -9.60 5.28 -10.49
C ILE A 165 -8.57 4.19 -10.71
N LEU A 166 -8.91 3.19 -11.52
CA LEU A 166 -8.02 2.07 -11.80
C LEU A 166 -7.05 2.41 -12.93
N GLU A 167 -5.78 2.50 -12.59
CA GLU A 167 -4.68 2.80 -13.51
C GLU A 167 -3.48 1.90 -13.28
N THR A 168 -2.48 2.02 -14.15
CA THR A 168 -1.24 1.23 -14.07
C THR A 168 -0.02 2.13 -14.15
N ILE A 169 0.98 1.82 -13.35
CA ILE A 169 2.30 2.44 -13.39
C ILE A 169 3.38 1.39 -13.67
N SER A 170 4.63 1.83 -13.76
CA SER A 170 5.80 0.97 -13.83
C SER A 170 6.92 1.56 -12.98
N PHE A 171 7.64 0.70 -12.28
CA PHE A 171 8.80 1.04 -11.46
C PHE A 171 9.66 -0.21 -11.28
N ASP A 172 10.90 -0.05 -10.82
CA ASP A 172 11.76 -1.19 -10.56
C ASP A 172 11.78 -1.51 -9.06
N ILE A 173 11.87 -2.79 -8.72
CA ILE A 173 12.09 -3.25 -7.35
C ILE A 173 13.53 -3.73 -7.21
N GLU A 174 14.28 -3.18 -6.25
CA GLU A 174 15.58 -3.67 -5.84
C GLU A 174 15.47 -4.50 -4.56
N TYR A 175 16.04 -5.70 -4.50
CA TYR A 175 16.21 -6.44 -3.24
C TYR A 175 17.61 -6.23 -2.65
N SER A 176 17.63 -5.82 -1.38
CA SER A 176 18.83 -5.44 -0.64
C SER A 176 19.21 -6.44 0.46
N GLY A 177 18.56 -7.61 0.51
CA GLY A 177 18.87 -8.67 1.47
C GLY A 177 18.07 -8.59 2.78
N LYS A 178 18.35 -9.52 3.70
CA LYS A 178 17.76 -9.51 5.05
C LYS A 178 18.48 -8.53 5.97
N LYS A 179 17.72 -7.85 6.81
CA LYS A 179 18.20 -6.90 7.83
C LYS A 179 17.36 -7.01 9.09
N SER A 180 18.02 -7.03 10.24
CA SER A 180 17.37 -6.78 11.52
C SER A 180 17.11 -5.29 11.66
N ILE A 181 15.86 -4.88 11.90
CA ILE A 181 15.50 -3.48 12.12
C ILE A 181 14.67 -3.33 13.39
N THR A 182 14.85 -2.19 14.06
CA THR A 182 14.08 -1.82 15.26
C THR A 182 13.16 -0.66 14.92
N VAL A 183 11.88 -0.84 15.19
CA VAL A 183 10.80 0.16 15.13
C VAL A 183 10.13 0.22 16.50
N PRO A 184 9.22 1.18 16.78
CA PRO A 184 8.59 1.26 18.10
C PRO A 184 7.80 0.01 18.50
N ALA A 185 7.26 -0.76 17.55
CA ALA A 185 6.60 -2.04 17.82
C ALA A 185 7.56 -3.19 18.20
N GLY A 186 8.88 -3.02 18.07
CA GLY A 186 9.88 -4.04 18.40
C GLY A 186 10.99 -4.18 17.38
N THR A 187 11.75 -5.26 17.49
CA THR A 187 12.84 -5.63 16.57
C THR A 187 12.42 -6.82 15.71
N PHE A 188 12.65 -6.72 14.40
CA PHE A 188 12.18 -7.69 13.42
C PHE A 188 13.29 -8.05 12.42
N GLU A 189 13.40 -9.34 12.09
CA GLU A 189 14.14 -9.80 10.92
C GLU A 189 13.31 -9.53 9.67
N CYS A 190 13.79 -8.62 8.81
CA CYS A 190 13.06 -8.14 7.66
C CYS A 190 13.79 -8.43 6.35
N ASN A 191 13.03 -8.64 5.29
CA ASN A 191 13.50 -8.44 3.93
C ASN A 191 13.50 -6.94 3.62
N HIS A 192 14.59 -6.45 3.04
CA HIS A 192 14.75 -5.05 2.66
C HIS A 192 14.71 -4.88 1.15
N TYR A 193 13.83 -4.01 0.67
CA TYR A 193 13.64 -3.70 -0.73
C TYR A 193 13.66 -2.20 -0.98
N LYS A 194 13.74 -1.83 -2.26
CA LYS A 194 13.54 -0.44 -2.69
C LYS A 194 12.61 -0.35 -3.88
N PHE A 195 11.76 0.67 -3.87
CA PHE A 195 11.09 1.13 -5.09
C PHE A 195 11.95 2.20 -5.78
N LEU A 196 12.27 1.95 -7.04
CA LEU A 196 12.99 2.87 -7.90
C LEU A 196 12.01 3.49 -8.89
N LEU A 197 11.50 4.67 -8.53
CA LEU A 197 10.56 5.45 -9.34
C LEU A 197 11.31 6.56 -10.09
N SER A 198 10.86 6.89 -11.31
CA SER A 198 11.49 7.95 -12.12
C SER A 198 11.32 9.35 -11.53
N ASP A 199 10.13 9.63 -11.00
CA ASP A 199 9.69 10.97 -10.62
C ASP A 199 9.40 11.09 -9.11
N HIS A 200 9.86 10.13 -8.31
CA HIS A 200 9.68 10.09 -6.86
C HIS A 200 10.97 9.64 -6.18
N PRO A 201 11.31 10.17 -4.98
CA PRO A 201 12.44 9.68 -4.21
C PRO A 201 12.39 8.17 -4.03
N THR A 202 13.56 7.55 -3.95
CA THR A 202 13.65 6.14 -3.60
C THR A 202 12.94 5.89 -2.27
N GLU A 203 12.07 4.89 -2.29
CA GLU A 203 11.43 4.37 -1.09
C GLU A 203 12.17 3.10 -0.69
N GLU A 204 12.60 3.02 0.56
CA GLU A 204 13.14 1.83 1.17
C GLU A 204 12.04 1.17 2.00
N LEU A 205 11.84 -0.14 1.81
CA LEU A 205 10.72 -0.89 2.37
C LEU A 205 11.23 -2.11 3.13
N TRP A 206 10.71 -2.33 4.32
CA TRP A 206 11.02 -3.48 5.16
C TRP A 206 9.75 -4.24 5.53
N CYS A 207 9.78 -5.54 5.28
CA CYS A 207 8.68 -6.44 5.60
C CYS A 207 9.19 -7.79 6.10
N THR A 208 8.33 -8.53 6.79
CA THR A 208 8.59 -9.93 7.17
C THR A 208 8.61 -10.85 5.94
N ASP A 209 8.94 -12.13 6.14
CA ASP A 209 8.91 -13.16 5.08
C ASP A 209 7.48 -13.39 4.52
N ASP A 210 6.44 -13.12 5.30
CA ASP A 210 5.03 -13.17 4.88
C ASP A 210 4.45 -11.81 4.45
N PHE A 211 5.33 -10.86 4.11
CA PHE A 211 4.99 -9.52 3.62
C PHE A 211 4.14 -8.68 4.58
N LEU A 212 4.35 -8.84 5.90
CA LEU A 212 3.83 -7.89 6.87
C LEU A 212 4.68 -6.62 6.86
N PHE A 213 4.03 -5.45 6.79
CA PHE A 213 4.70 -4.16 6.87
C PHE A 213 5.42 -3.98 8.19
N ILE A 214 6.68 -3.51 8.14
CA ILE A 214 7.44 -3.10 9.33
C ILE A 214 7.86 -1.63 9.25
N LYS A 215 8.42 -1.21 8.11
CA LYS A 215 8.89 0.17 7.92
C LYS A 215 8.88 0.56 6.44
N ILE A 216 8.60 1.82 6.16
CA ILE A 216 8.99 2.49 4.91
C ILE A 216 9.79 3.76 5.25
N SER A 217 10.81 4.05 4.45
CA SER A 217 11.58 5.29 4.51
C SER A 217 11.64 5.92 3.14
N VAL A 218 11.30 7.20 3.05
CA VAL A 218 11.30 7.98 1.80
C VAL A 218 12.24 9.16 1.97
N GLY A 219 13.29 9.17 1.15
CA GLY A 219 14.28 10.25 1.16
C GLY A 219 13.80 11.54 0.49
N GLY A 220 14.76 12.36 0.07
CA GLY A 220 14.50 13.54 -0.77
C GLY A 220 13.60 14.58 -0.09
N TYR A 221 12.61 15.10 -0.83
CA TYR A 221 11.77 16.22 -0.38
C TYR A 221 10.80 15.85 0.75
N MET A 222 10.49 14.55 0.92
CA MET A 222 9.59 14.08 1.97
C MET A 222 10.34 13.91 3.29
N ALA A 223 11.58 13.40 3.24
CA ALA A 223 12.38 13.06 4.42
C ALA A 223 11.52 12.34 5.48
N ALA A 224 10.78 11.32 5.05
CA ALA A 224 9.67 10.72 5.79
C ALA A 224 9.95 9.27 6.16
N GLU A 225 9.41 8.87 7.30
CA GLU A 225 9.42 7.49 7.79
C GLU A 225 8.00 7.09 8.18
N PHE A 226 7.68 5.83 7.90
CA PHE A 226 6.44 5.17 8.24
C PHE A 226 6.82 3.98 9.10
N ASP A 227 6.55 4.04 10.40
CA ASP A 227 7.01 3.04 11.36
C ASP A 227 5.84 2.26 11.93
N LEU A 228 5.96 0.93 11.98
CA LEU A 228 5.06 0.11 12.79
C LEU A 228 5.27 0.43 14.27
N VAL A 229 4.22 0.88 14.95
CA VAL A 229 4.27 1.27 16.36
C VAL A 229 3.49 0.34 17.29
N GLU A 230 2.48 -0.35 16.78
CA GLU A 230 1.70 -1.34 17.51
C GLU A 230 1.50 -2.56 16.62
N LEU A 231 1.57 -3.76 17.20
CA LEU A 231 1.32 -5.03 16.52
C LEU A 231 0.69 -6.02 17.50
N GLU A 232 -0.44 -6.61 17.13
CA GLU A 232 -1.20 -7.55 17.92
C GLU A 232 -1.56 -8.78 17.07
N TYR A 233 -1.48 -9.97 17.66
CA TYR A 233 -1.91 -11.24 17.09
C TYR A 233 -3.04 -11.81 17.95
N ASP A 234 -4.20 -12.10 17.34
CA ASP A 234 -5.31 -12.83 17.97
C ASP A 234 -5.10 -14.36 17.90
#